data_AF-A0A7W6KRK6-F1
#
_entry.id   AF-A0A7W6KRK6-F1
#
_cell.length_a   1.000
_cell.length_b   1.000
_cell.length_c   1.000
_cell.angle_alpha   90.00
_cell.angle_beta   90.00
_cell.angle_gamma   90.00
#
_symmetry.space_group_name_H-M   'P 1'
#
loop_
_entity.id
_entity.type
_entity.pdbx_description
1 polymer ?
#
loop_
_entity_poly.entity_id
_entity_poly.type
_entity_poly.pdbx_seq_one_letter_code
_entity_poly.pdbx_strand_id
1 'polypeptide(L)'
;MADPVSITLARVHEDAYAHASSPIQSLFSHMLSQMDQLIEREREIEGVDIFDIAFARWLRDAENALSDLTGSICVLVRLPPVHPDDAALQKITYLFHAIMSAETNEQAAKARSRAKMISGSLTNSYGGRTTCETGRLLMRSRVLLSELMSLDIYSLHPDEHIMLDDPDTLAQAMH
;
A
#
# COMPACT_ATOMS: atom_id res chain seq x y z
N MET A 1 24.54 59.66 -11.49
CA MET A 1 24.80 58.59 -10.51
C MET A 1 23.54 57.74 -10.48
N ALA A 2 23.58 56.53 -11.04
CA ALA A 2 22.43 55.64 -11.15
C ALA A 2 22.72 54.39 -10.31
N ASP A 3 21.83 54.09 -9.36
CA ASP A 3 21.90 52.87 -8.56
C ASP A 3 21.55 51.64 -9.40
N PRO A 4 22.26 50.50 -9.25
CA PRO A 4 21.86 49.26 -9.89
C PRO A 4 20.70 48.62 -9.12
N VAL A 5 19.53 48.59 -9.78
CA VAL A 5 18.34 47.87 -9.32
C VAL A 5 18.66 46.38 -9.18
N SER A 6 18.51 45.87 -7.96
CA SER A 6 18.77 44.48 -7.60
C SER A 6 17.86 43.51 -8.37
N ILE A 7 18.50 42.62 -9.13
CA ILE A 7 17.84 41.49 -9.79
C ILE A 7 17.61 40.42 -8.71
N THR A 8 16.45 40.47 -8.07
CA THR A 8 16.01 39.46 -7.08
C THR A 8 14.66 38.88 -7.50
N LEU A 9 14.54 38.44 -8.76
CA LEU A 9 13.32 37.82 -9.26
C LEU A 9 13.53 36.37 -9.72
N ALA A 10 14.77 35.98 -10.07
CA ALA A 10 15.07 34.63 -10.53
C ALA A 10 15.03 33.56 -9.41
N ARG A 11 15.51 33.88 -8.20
CA ARG A 11 15.59 32.90 -7.09
C ARG A 11 14.25 32.53 -6.46
N VAL A 12 13.25 33.41 -6.55
CA VAL A 12 11.92 33.15 -5.97
C VAL A 12 11.14 32.11 -6.78
N HIS A 13 11.44 31.98 -8.07
CA HIS A 13 10.73 31.02 -8.93
C HIS A 13 11.29 29.59 -8.80
N GLU A 14 12.61 29.41 -8.63
CA GLU A 14 13.22 28.09 -8.45
C GLU A 14 12.79 27.42 -7.13
N ASP A 15 12.65 28.18 -6.04
CA ASP A 15 12.17 27.65 -4.75
C ASP A 15 10.67 27.28 -4.78
N ALA A 16 9.84 28.00 -5.53
CA ALA A 16 8.39 27.73 -5.57
C ALA A 16 8.07 26.37 -6.22
N TYR A 17 8.85 25.94 -7.22
CA TYR A 17 8.69 24.63 -7.84
C TYR A 17 9.28 23.48 -7.00
N ALA A 18 10.25 23.76 -6.13
CA ALA A 18 10.85 22.77 -5.25
C ALA A 18 9.93 22.34 -4.09
N HIS A 19 8.86 23.09 -3.82
CA HIS A 19 7.92 22.86 -2.71
C HIS A 19 6.50 22.47 -3.15
N ALA A 20 6.21 22.43 -4.46
CA ALA A 20 4.91 21.99 -4.94
C ALA A 20 4.82 20.46 -4.85
N SER A 21 3.81 19.96 -4.12
CA SER A 21 3.52 18.52 -4.02
C SER A 21 3.41 17.91 -5.41
N SER A 22 4.17 16.84 -5.68
CA SER A 22 4.10 16.18 -6.97
C SER A 22 2.73 15.50 -7.15
N PRO A 23 2.24 15.32 -8.39
CA PRO A 23 1.02 14.56 -8.62
C PRO A 23 1.08 13.14 -8.03
N ILE A 24 2.27 12.54 -7.99
CA ILE A 24 2.51 11.24 -7.38
C ILE A 24 2.39 11.33 -5.85
N GLN A 25 2.94 12.35 -5.20
CA GLN A 25 2.77 12.55 -3.75
C GLN A 25 1.29 12.71 -3.36
N SER A 26 0.54 13.54 -4.09
CA SER A 26 -0.88 13.75 -3.84
C SER A 26 -1.70 12.47 -4.03
N LEU A 27 -1.48 11.76 -5.14
CA LEU A 27 -2.20 10.52 -5.43
C LEU A 27 -1.76 9.38 -4.49
N PHE A 28 -0.49 9.35 -4.07
CA PHE A 28 0.01 8.39 -3.10
C PHE A 28 -0.64 8.62 -1.73
N SER A 29 -0.74 9.88 -1.27
CA SER A 29 -1.46 10.21 -0.04
C SER A 29 -2.93 9.74 -0.09
N HIS A 30 -3.58 9.92 -1.24
CA HIS A 30 -4.94 9.42 -1.45
C HIS A 30 -5.01 7.88 -1.40
N MET A 31 -4.09 7.20 -2.09
CA MET A 31 -3.95 5.74 -2.05
C MET A 31 -3.77 5.21 -0.63
N LEU A 32 -2.97 5.88 0.22
CA LEU A 32 -2.84 5.48 1.63
C LEU A 32 -4.15 5.60 2.41
N SER A 33 -4.97 6.62 2.11
CA SER A 33 -6.28 6.78 2.74
C SER A 33 -7.29 5.71 2.28
N GLN A 34 -7.18 5.25 1.03
CA GLN A 34 -7.98 4.12 0.51
C GLN A 34 -7.50 2.79 1.11
N MET A 35 -6.20 2.63 1.35
CA MET A 35 -5.65 1.47 2.05
C MET A 35 -6.17 1.36 3.47
N ASP A 36 -6.26 2.47 4.21
CA ASP A 36 -6.92 2.51 5.53
C ASP A 36 -8.36 2.01 5.46
N GLN A 37 -9.14 2.51 4.49
CA GLN A 37 -10.52 2.09 4.31
C GLN A 37 -10.65 0.60 3.99
N LEU A 38 -9.79 0.08 3.12
CA LEU A 38 -9.77 -1.36 2.84
C LEU A 38 -9.49 -2.16 4.11
N ILE A 39 -8.47 -1.78 4.89
CA ILE A 39 -8.11 -2.46 6.13
C ILE A 39 -9.28 -2.45 7.14
N GLU A 40 -9.97 -1.32 7.27
CA GLU A 40 -11.17 -1.22 8.12
C GLU A 40 -12.29 -2.14 7.64
N ARG A 41 -12.62 -2.12 6.35
CA ARG A 41 -13.71 -2.93 5.78
C ARG A 41 -13.42 -4.43 5.83
N GLU A 42 -12.18 -4.84 5.59
CA GLU A 42 -11.77 -6.25 5.72
C GLU A 42 -11.88 -6.73 7.18
N ARG A 43 -11.47 -5.91 8.16
CA ARG A 43 -11.64 -6.22 9.59
C ARG A 43 -13.09 -6.31 10.02
N GLU A 44 -13.99 -5.56 9.39
CA GLU A 44 -15.44 -5.62 9.68
C GLU A 44 -16.05 -6.95 9.23
N ILE A 45 -15.44 -7.66 8.29
CA ILE A 45 -15.91 -8.96 7.77
C ILE A 45 -15.21 -10.13 8.47
N GLU A 46 -13.99 -9.92 8.97
CA GLU A 46 -13.16 -10.95 9.59
C GLU A 46 -13.89 -11.63 10.76
N GLY A 47 -14.12 -12.95 10.63
CA GLY A 47 -14.79 -13.76 11.66
C GLY A 47 -16.30 -13.54 11.80
N VAL A 48 -16.93 -12.79 10.90
CA VAL A 48 -18.38 -12.57 10.88
C VAL A 48 -19.11 -13.76 10.25
N ASP A 49 -20.29 -14.09 10.78
CA ASP A 49 -21.18 -15.10 10.23
C ASP A 49 -21.76 -14.66 8.87
N ILE A 50 -21.61 -15.49 7.85
CA ILE A 50 -22.17 -15.27 6.50
C ILE A 50 -23.70 -15.17 6.50
N PHE A 51 -24.36 -15.68 7.54
CA PHE A 51 -25.82 -15.59 7.70
C PHE A 51 -26.26 -14.28 8.37
N ASP A 52 -25.33 -13.41 8.77
CA ASP A 52 -25.66 -12.06 9.21
C ASP A 52 -26.26 -11.28 8.04
N ILE A 53 -27.41 -10.66 8.29
CA ILE A 53 -28.15 -9.86 7.29
C ILE A 53 -27.29 -8.69 6.78
N ALA A 54 -26.37 -8.18 7.59
CA ALA A 54 -25.44 -7.12 7.23
C ALA A 54 -24.22 -7.61 6.42
N PHE A 55 -23.92 -8.91 6.39
CA PHE A 55 -22.75 -9.48 5.72
C PHE A 55 -22.65 -9.05 4.26
N ALA A 56 -23.75 -9.14 3.51
CA ALA A 56 -23.77 -8.76 2.10
C ALA A 56 -23.42 -7.27 1.85
N ARG A 57 -23.73 -6.40 2.81
CA ARG A 57 -23.34 -4.98 2.74
C ARG A 57 -21.86 -4.81 3.05
N TRP A 58 -21.37 -5.42 4.14
CA TRP A 58 -19.96 -5.34 4.50
C TRP A 58 -19.05 -5.87 3.40
N LEU A 59 -19.38 -7.03 2.82
CA LEU A 59 -18.66 -7.60 1.69
C LEU A 59 -18.59 -6.62 0.51
N ARG A 60 -19.72 -6.02 0.13
CA ARG A 60 -19.75 -5.03 -0.96
C ARG A 60 -18.89 -3.81 -0.65
N ASP A 61 -18.89 -3.35 0.60
CA ASP A 61 -18.10 -2.19 1.01
C ASP A 61 -16.59 -2.50 0.95
N ALA A 62 -16.16 -3.71 1.31
CA ALA A 62 -14.79 -4.17 1.13
C ALA A 62 -14.40 -4.31 -0.35
N GLU A 63 -15.26 -4.91 -1.19
CA GLU A 63 -15.04 -5.03 -2.64
C GLU A 63 -14.89 -3.65 -3.31
N ASN A 64 -15.72 -2.68 -2.92
CA ASN A 64 -15.62 -1.30 -3.41
C ASN A 64 -14.30 -0.65 -2.98
N ALA A 65 -13.92 -0.79 -1.70
CA ALA A 65 -12.65 -0.26 -1.20
C ALA A 65 -11.45 -0.87 -1.93
N LEU A 66 -11.49 -2.17 -2.22
CA LEU A 66 -10.46 -2.87 -2.98
C LEU A 66 -10.36 -2.35 -4.43
N SER A 67 -11.51 -2.15 -5.09
CA SER A 67 -11.60 -1.61 -6.45
C SER A 67 -11.01 -0.20 -6.52
N ASP A 68 -11.40 0.68 -5.59
CA ASP A 68 -10.94 2.06 -5.52
C ASP A 68 -9.42 2.15 -5.29
N LEU A 69 -8.90 1.33 -4.37
CA LEU A 69 -7.47 1.23 -4.10
C LEU A 69 -6.68 0.71 -5.30
N THR A 70 -7.17 -0.35 -5.94
CA THR A 70 -6.55 -0.93 -7.13
C THR A 70 -6.52 0.07 -8.29
N GLY A 71 -7.57 0.89 -8.43
CA GLY A 71 -7.62 2.01 -9.38
C GLY A 71 -6.47 2.99 -9.16
N SER A 72 -6.28 3.47 -7.93
CA SER A 72 -5.19 4.39 -7.59
C SER A 72 -3.80 3.77 -7.78
N ILE A 73 -3.61 2.51 -7.40
CA ILE A 73 -2.36 1.77 -7.63
C ILE A 73 -2.03 1.71 -9.13
N CYS A 74 -3.01 1.35 -9.97
CA CYS A 74 -2.84 1.28 -11.42
C CYS A 74 -2.40 2.62 -12.03
N VAL A 75 -2.96 3.73 -11.55
CA VAL A 75 -2.59 5.08 -12.02
C VAL A 75 -1.18 5.44 -11.53
N LEU A 76 -0.86 5.25 -10.25
CA LEU A 76 0.45 5.58 -9.66
C LEU A 76 1.61 4.85 -10.35
N VAL A 77 1.41 3.57 -10.67
CA VAL A 77 2.40 2.72 -11.35
C VAL A 77 2.69 3.19 -12.78
N ARG A 78 1.75 3.89 -13.42
CA ARG A 78 1.87 4.36 -14.81
C ARG A 78 2.34 5.81 -14.93
N LEU A 79 2.27 6.58 -13.85
CA LEU A 79 2.71 7.98 -13.86
C LEU A 79 4.25 8.07 -14.02
N PRO A 80 4.76 8.94 -14.90
CA PRO A 80 6.20 9.20 -14.96
C PRO A 80 6.64 9.98 -13.70
N PRO A 81 7.75 9.61 -13.05
CA PRO A 81 8.29 10.38 -11.94
C PRO A 81 8.76 11.75 -12.43
N VAL A 82 8.29 12.80 -11.77
CA VAL A 82 8.63 14.20 -12.09
C VAL A 82 9.49 14.84 -10.99
N HIS A 83 9.44 14.29 -9.79
CA HIS A 83 10.21 14.71 -8.63
C HIS A 83 11.17 13.60 -8.17
N PRO A 84 12.39 13.92 -7.67
CA PRO A 84 13.36 12.91 -7.21
C PRO A 84 12.81 11.95 -6.14
N ASP A 85 11.85 12.41 -5.34
CA ASP A 85 11.21 11.62 -4.29
C ASP A 85 10.17 10.61 -4.82
N ASP A 86 9.64 10.81 -6.03
CA ASP A 86 8.54 9.99 -6.59
C ASP A 86 8.95 8.52 -6.74
N ALA A 87 10.22 8.28 -7.05
CA ALA A 87 10.75 6.92 -7.23
C ALA A 87 10.64 6.08 -5.95
N ALA A 88 10.73 6.71 -4.76
CA ALA A 88 10.55 6.00 -3.50
C ALA A 88 9.08 5.64 -3.27
N LEU A 89 8.16 6.57 -3.55
CA LEU A 89 6.72 6.36 -3.41
C LEU A 89 6.22 5.27 -4.37
N GLN A 90 6.65 5.31 -5.63
CA GLN A 90 6.29 4.28 -6.61
C GLN A 90 6.80 2.90 -6.21
N LYS A 91 8.03 2.78 -5.69
CA LYS A 91 8.55 1.50 -5.17
C LYS A 91 7.65 0.91 -4.09
N ILE A 92 7.09 1.74 -3.21
CA ILE A 92 6.14 1.30 -2.19
C ILE A 92 4.78 0.94 -2.79
N THR A 93 4.29 1.69 -3.77
CA THR A 93 3.08 1.32 -4.51
C THR A 93 3.22 -0.05 -5.18
N TYR A 94 4.36 -0.34 -5.84
CA TYR A 94 4.62 -1.66 -6.42
C TYR A 94 4.63 -2.78 -5.39
N LEU A 95 5.09 -2.48 -4.18
CA LEU A 95 5.13 -3.45 -3.10
C LEU A 95 3.70 -3.78 -2.62
N PHE A 96 2.86 -2.76 -2.42
CA PHE A 96 1.45 -2.98 -2.09
C PHE A 96 0.74 -3.79 -3.18
N HIS A 97 0.93 -3.41 -4.45
CA HIS A 97 0.40 -4.16 -5.59
C HIS A 97 0.85 -5.62 -5.55
N ALA A 98 2.14 -5.90 -5.36
CA ALA A 98 2.66 -7.25 -5.34
C ALA A 98 2.15 -8.11 -4.18
N ILE A 99 1.81 -7.50 -3.03
CA ILE A 99 1.18 -8.22 -1.91
C ILE A 99 -0.27 -8.54 -2.24
N MET A 100 -1.01 -7.56 -2.76
CA MET A 100 -2.44 -7.70 -3.06
C MET A 100 -2.74 -8.57 -4.28
N SER A 101 -1.82 -8.61 -5.26
CA SER A 101 -1.97 -9.36 -6.51
C SER A 101 -1.29 -10.73 -6.46
N ALA A 102 -0.87 -11.22 -5.31
CA ALA A 102 -0.21 -12.50 -5.19
C ALA A 102 -1.25 -13.63 -5.34
N GLU A 103 -1.12 -14.44 -6.39
CA GLU A 103 -2.01 -15.56 -6.67
C GLU A 103 -1.56 -16.85 -5.98
N THR A 104 -0.33 -16.89 -5.49
CA THR A 104 0.26 -18.06 -4.82
C THR A 104 0.91 -17.70 -3.48
N ASN A 105 0.95 -18.66 -2.56
CA ASN A 105 1.64 -18.53 -1.27
C ASN A 105 3.13 -18.14 -1.45
N GLU A 106 3.79 -18.69 -2.47
CA GLU A 106 5.19 -18.35 -2.77
C GLU A 106 5.35 -16.88 -3.22
N GLN A 107 4.44 -16.39 -4.09
CA GLN A 107 4.43 -14.98 -4.52
C GLN A 107 4.17 -14.06 -3.33
N ALA A 108 3.21 -14.40 -2.47
CA ALA A 108 2.90 -13.65 -1.26
C ALA A 108 4.09 -13.62 -0.29
N ALA A 109 4.75 -14.76 -0.06
CA ALA A 109 5.93 -14.86 0.80
C ALA A 109 7.11 -14.02 0.27
N LYS A 110 7.34 -14.04 -1.05
CA LYS A 110 8.36 -13.21 -1.73
C LYS A 110 8.04 -11.72 -1.60
N ALA A 111 6.80 -11.31 -1.84
CA ALA A 111 6.36 -9.93 -1.72
C ALA A 111 6.54 -9.41 -0.28
N ARG A 112 6.16 -10.20 0.74
CA ARG A 112 6.33 -9.84 2.15
C ARG A 112 7.78 -9.78 2.58
N SER A 113 8.62 -10.70 2.12
CA SER A 113 10.06 -10.66 2.40
C SER A 113 10.68 -9.38 1.86
N ARG A 114 10.30 -8.98 0.63
CA ARG A 114 10.68 -7.67 0.06
C ARG A 114 10.13 -6.51 0.87
N ALA A 115 8.90 -6.61 1.36
CA ALA A 115 8.28 -5.57 2.18
C ALA A 115 9.03 -5.35 3.49
N LYS A 116 9.41 -6.43 4.18
CA LYS A 116 10.20 -6.36 5.42
C LYS A 116 11.56 -5.72 5.19
N MET A 117 12.26 -6.09 4.11
CA MET A 117 13.56 -5.50 3.75
C MET A 117 13.46 -4.00 3.44
N ILE A 118 12.45 -3.61 2.65
CA ILE A 118 12.25 -2.20 2.26
C ILE A 118 11.82 -1.38 3.48
N SER A 119 10.88 -1.89 4.29
CA SER A 119 10.42 -1.25 5.54
C SER A 119 11.57 -0.91 6.50
N GLY A 120 12.56 -1.82 6.64
CA GLY A 120 13.78 -1.55 7.41
C GLY A 120 14.75 -0.56 6.76
N SER A 121 14.72 -0.41 5.43
CA SER A 121 15.53 0.56 4.69
C SER A 121 14.94 1.98 4.71
N LEU A 122 13.60 2.09 4.74
CA LEU A 122 12.90 3.37 4.81
C LEU A 122 13.27 4.19 6.06
N THR A 123 13.54 3.54 7.19
CA THR A 123 13.97 4.22 8.42
C THR A 123 15.38 4.80 8.33
N ASN A 124 16.24 4.25 7.48
CA ASN A 124 17.63 4.67 7.34
C ASN A 124 17.81 5.78 6.29
N SER A 125 16.82 5.99 5.41
CA SER A 125 16.89 6.99 4.33
C SER A 125 16.55 8.43 4.78
N TYR A 126 16.25 8.63 6.07
CA TYR A 126 15.94 9.94 6.68
C TYR A 126 17.15 10.91 6.75
N GLY A 127 18.31 10.53 6.21
CA GLY A 127 19.58 11.25 6.36
C GLY A 127 19.88 12.41 5.41
N GLY A 128 18.93 12.90 4.60
CA GLY A 128 19.07 14.24 4.01
C GLY A 128 18.80 14.44 2.51
N ARG A 129 17.98 13.61 1.85
CA ARG A 129 17.57 13.86 0.44
C ARG A 129 16.07 13.89 0.18
N THR A 130 15.24 13.41 1.09
CA THR A 130 13.78 13.40 0.94
C THR A 130 13.14 14.60 1.59
N THR A 131 12.08 15.12 0.97
CA THR A 131 11.21 16.13 1.58
C THR A 131 10.55 15.59 2.86
N CYS A 132 10.27 16.49 3.82
CA CYS A 132 9.61 16.11 5.08
C CYS A 132 8.26 15.40 4.84
N GLU A 133 7.52 15.85 3.82
CA GLU A 133 6.23 15.27 3.42
C GLU A 133 6.39 13.83 2.90
N THR A 134 7.31 13.59 1.97
CA THR A 134 7.61 12.23 1.49
C THR A 134 7.99 11.31 2.64
N GLY A 135 8.82 11.79 3.57
CA GLY A 135 9.17 11.03 4.78
C GLY A 135 7.93 10.59 5.57
N ARG A 136 6.98 11.50 5.81
CA ARG A 136 5.72 11.18 6.51
C ARG A 136 4.89 10.14 5.76
N LEU A 137 4.79 10.27 4.43
CA LEU A 137 4.07 9.31 3.60
C LEU A 137 4.71 7.91 3.69
N LEU A 138 6.04 7.81 3.59
CA LEU A 138 6.77 6.55 3.71
C LEU A 138 6.59 5.90 5.09
N MET A 139 6.62 6.70 6.16
CA MET A 139 6.36 6.21 7.51
C MET A 139 4.92 5.71 7.67
N ARG A 140 3.93 6.41 7.12
CA ARG A 140 2.54 5.95 7.12
C ARG A 140 2.38 4.66 6.33
N SER A 141 3.00 4.55 5.16
CA SER A 141 2.98 3.31 4.37
C SER A 141 3.53 2.12 5.14
N ARG A 142 4.55 2.33 5.98
CA ARG A 142 5.10 1.26 6.82
C ARG A 142 4.07 0.72 7.81
N VAL A 143 3.33 1.61 8.47
CA VAL A 143 2.26 1.22 9.40
C VAL A 143 1.20 0.43 8.65
N LEU A 144 0.73 0.96 7.52
CA LEU A 144 -0.30 0.31 6.70
C LEU A 144 0.15 -1.04 6.13
N LEU A 145 1.42 -1.20 5.73
CA LEU A 145 1.96 -2.49 5.33
C LEU A 145 1.88 -3.51 6.46
N SER A 146 2.17 -3.10 7.70
CA SER A 146 2.08 -3.98 8.86
C SER A 146 0.64 -4.37 9.16
N GLU A 147 -0.30 -3.42 9.06
CA GLU A 147 -1.72 -3.66 9.29
C GLU A 147 -2.34 -4.53 8.19
N LEU A 148 -2.02 -4.26 6.93
CA LEU A 148 -2.43 -5.10 5.79
C LEU A 148 -1.96 -6.54 5.97
N MET A 149 -0.69 -6.75 6.33
CA MET A 149 -0.14 -8.10 6.57
C MET A 149 -0.71 -8.80 7.82
N SER A 150 -1.48 -8.09 8.66
CA SER A 150 -2.15 -8.68 9.82
C SER A 150 -3.56 -9.21 9.52
N LEU A 151 -4.15 -8.80 8.38
CA LEU A 151 -5.45 -9.30 7.94
C LEU A 151 -5.34 -10.77 7.52
N ASP A 152 -6.34 -11.58 7.85
CA ASP A 152 -6.31 -13.02 7.58
C ASP A 152 -6.10 -13.37 6.10
N ILE A 153 -6.78 -12.65 5.21
CA ILE A 153 -6.67 -12.80 3.75
C ILE A 153 -5.25 -12.54 3.21
N TYR A 154 -4.47 -11.72 3.92
CA TYR A 154 -3.07 -11.43 3.61
C TYR A 154 -2.12 -11.98 4.68
N SER A 155 -2.58 -12.88 5.55
CA SER A 155 -1.75 -13.61 6.50
C SER A 155 -1.15 -14.82 5.78
N LEU A 156 -0.03 -15.35 6.28
CA LEU A 156 0.63 -16.50 5.64
C LEU A 156 0.08 -17.66 6.43
N HIS A 157 -0.94 -18.31 5.89
CA HIS A 157 -1.32 -19.61 6.38
C HIS A 157 -0.19 -20.56 5.97
N PRO A 158 0.56 -21.16 6.92
CA PRO A 158 1.42 -22.27 6.56
C PRO A 158 0.49 -23.30 5.95
N ASP A 159 0.69 -23.59 4.66
CA ASP A 159 -0.20 -24.39 3.81
C ASP A 159 -1.24 -25.15 4.63
N GLU A 160 -2.51 -24.71 4.58
CA GLU A 160 -3.58 -25.70 4.64
C GLU A 160 -3.40 -26.57 3.39
N HIS A 161 -2.44 -27.50 3.50
CA HIS A 161 -2.51 -28.76 2.83
C HIS A 161 -3.83 -29.32 3.30
N ILE A 162 -4.87 -29.04 2.50
CA ILE A 162 -6.06 -29.83 2.44
C ILE A 162 -5.56 -31.28 2.30
N MET A 163 -5.46 -31.98 3.43
CA MET A 163 -5.29 -33.43 3.51
C MET A 163 -6.62 -34.06 3.11
N LEU A 164 -7.05 -33.83 1.86
CA LEU A 164 -8.15 -34.57 1.21
C LEU A 164 -7.58 -35.65 0.26
N ASP A 165 -6.37 -36.14 0.55
CA ASP A 165 -5.76 -37.28 -0.12
C ASP A 165 -5.63 -38.51 0.79
N ASP A 166 -6.38 -38.55 1.90
CA ASP A 166 -6.53 -39.77 2.70
C ASP A 166 -7.91 -40.39 2.46
N PRO A 167 -8.01 -41.42 1.59
CA PRO A 167 -9.29 -42.04 1.23
C PRO A 167 -10.00 -42.74 2.42
N ASP A 168 -9.33 -42.90 3.57
CA ASP A 168 -9.91 -43.50 4.77
C ASP A 168 -10.81 -42.54 5.58
N THR A 169 -10.70 -41.22 5.38
CA THR A 169 -11.45 -40.25 6.21
C THR A 169 -12.93 -40.15 5.80
N LEU A 170 -13.27 -40.45 4.54
CA LEU A 170 -14.66 -40.52 4.07
C LEU A 170 -15.41 -41.77 4.59
N ALA A 171 -14.69 -42.83 4.96
CA ALA A 171 -15.30 -44.04 5.52
C ALA A 171 -15.69 -43.89 7.00
N GLN A 172 -15.03 -43.00 7.75
CA GLN A 172 -15.33 -42.78 9.18
C GLN A 172 -16.42 -41.72 9.43
N ALA A 173 -16.77 -40.90 8.43
CA ALA A 173 -17.84 -39.89 8.56
C ALA A 173 -19.26 -40.45 8.26
N MET A 174 -19.38 -41.73 7.92
CA MET A 174 -20.66 -42.40 7.60
C MET A 174 -20.99 -43.59 8.52
N HIS A 175 -20.48 -43.57 9.77
CA HIS A 175 -20.88 -44.52 10.80
C HIS A 175 -21.18 -43.84 12.14
#